data_AF-A0AAE4ADW8-F1
#
_entry.id   AF-A0AAE4ADW8-F1
#
_cell.length_a   1.000
_cell.length_b   1.000
_cell.length_c   1.000
_cell.angle_alpha   90.00
_cell.angle_beta   90.00
_cell.angle_gamma   90.00
#
_symmetry.space_group_name_H-M   'P 1'
#
loop_
_entity.id
_entity.type
_entity.pdbx_description
1 polymer ?
#
loop_
_entity_poly.entity_id
_entity_poly.type
_entity_poly.pdbx_seq_one_letter_code
_entity_poly.pdbx_strand_id
1 'polypeptide(L)'
;MTKKKDTSKAQDTDDPMGQMQAMMAQWQTMGLGGMNAMGTGWMEAMSEMGREWLQFVSERVARDVAFQQQMLQAKSPQDVQKIQSEFLQAAVEDYTKETGKMVELSRKVFAPDEDSGSGEEPKTG
;
A
#
# COMPACT_ATOMS: atom_id res chain seq x y z
N MET A 1 -1.80 -49.48 49.99
CA MET A 1 -2.90 -48.75 50.67
C MET A 1 -2.37 -47.35 50.97
N THR A 2 -2.94 -46.20 50.62
CA THR A 2 -4.25 -45.85 50.03
C THR A 2 -4.18 -44.36 49.64
N LYS A 3 -4.33 -44.08 48.34
CA LYS A 3 -5.07 -43.00 47.66
C LYS A 3 -5.62 -41.79 48.48
N LYS A 4 -5.30 -40.57 48.01
CA LYS A 4 -6.24 -39.44 47.81
C LYS A 4 -5.54 -38.31 47.04
N LYS A 5 -6.14 -37.50 46.17
CA LYS A 5 -7.19 -37.57 45.13
C LYS A 5 -7.23 -36.13 44.58
N ASP A 6 -7.07 -35.99 43.27
CA ASP A 6 -7.55 -34.91 42.38
C ASP A 6 -7.65 -33.48 42.92
N THR A 7 -7.00 -32.52 42.25
CA THR A 7 -7.76 -31.39 41.68
C THR A 7 -7.14 -30.91 40.38
N SER A 8 -7.97 -31.01 39.35
CA SER A 8 -7.88 -30.50 37.99
C SER A 8 -7.15 -29.17 37.81
N LYS A 9 -6.25 -29.12 36.83
CA LYS A 9 -6.03 -27.91 36.02
C LYS A 9 -6.01 -28.30 34.54
N ALA A 10 -7.08 -28.97 34.13
CA ALA A 10 -7.48 -29.05 32.75
C ALA A 10 -8.83 -28.33 32.67
N GLN A 11 -8.80 -27.07 32.21
CA GLN A 11 -9.88 -26.34 31.53
C GLN A 11 -9.51 -24.86 31.54
N ASP A 12 -8.83 -24.39 30.49
CA ASP A 12 -8.87 -22.98 30.09
C ASP A 12 -8.75 -22.84 28.57
N THR A 13 -9.33 -23.80 27.84
CA THR A 13 -9.30 -23.86 26.37
C THR A 13 -10.65 -24.20 25.74
N ASP A 14 -11.71 -24.39 26.55
CA ASP A 14 -13.06 -24.76 26.09
C ASP A 14 -14.13 -23.72 26.46
N ASP A 15 -13.77 -22.43 26.49
CA ASP A 15 -14.75 -21.35 26.56
C ASP A 15 -14.82 -20.60 25.21
N PRO A 16 -15.76 -20.96 24.32
CA PRO A 16 -15.96 -20.28 23.04
C PRO A 16 -16.25 -18.79 23.20
N MET A 17 -16.84 -18.37 24.33
CA MET A 17 -17.12 -16.97 24.61
C MET A 17 -15.84 -16.21 24.99
N GLY A 18 -14.96 -16.82 25.79
CA GLY A 18 -13.63 -16.29 26.10
C GLY A 18 -12.75 -16.15 24.86
N GLN A 19 -12.80 -17.14 23.95
CA GLN A 19 -12.10 -17.08 22.66
C GLN A 19 -12.64 -15.96 21.77
N MET A 20 -13.96 -15.78 21.70
CA MET A 20 -14.58 -14.69 20.95
C MET A 20 -14.26 -13.32 21.55
N GLN A 21 -14.18 -13.21 22.88
CA GLN A 21 -13.82 -11.98 23.57
C GLN A 21 -12.36 -11.60 23.36
N ALA A 22 -11.44 -12.57 23.38
CA ALA A 22 -10.04 -12.36 23.04
C ALA A 22 -9.87 -11.94 21.57
N MET A 23 -10.61 -12.56 20.65
CA MET A 23 -10.62 -12.19 19.23
C MET A 23 -11.13 -10.76 19.02
N MET A 24 -12.20 -10.35 19.72
CA MET A 24 -12.72 -8.98 19.68
C MET A 24 -11.74 -7.96 20.25
N ALA A 25 -11.08 -8.27 21.38
CA ALA A 25 -10.07 -7.39 21.97
C ALA A 25 -8.83 -7.25 21.07
N GLN A 26 -8.40 -8.33 20.44
CA GLN A 26 -7.32 -8.31 19.45
C GLN A 26 -7.72 -7.47 18.23
N TRP A 27 -8.95 -7.60 17.75
CA TRP A 27 -9.46 -6.81 16.62
C TRP A 27 -9.57 -5.32 16.95
N GLN A 28 -10.04 -4.98 18.15
CA GLN A 28 -10.05 -3.61 18.67
C GLN A 28 -8.64 -3.05 18.81
N THR A 29 -7.68 -3.84 19.29
CA THR A 29 -6.28 -3.42 19.43
C THR A 29 -5.62 -3.22 18.08
N MET A 30 -5.87 -4.09 17.10
CA MET A 30 -5.37 -3.90 15.74
C MET A 30 -6.02 -2.69 15.05
N GLY A 31 -7.32 -2.46 15.25
CA GLY A 31 -8.05 -1.33 14.69
C GLY A 31 -7.64 0.02 15.30
N LEU A 32 -7.62 0.12 16.63
CA LEU A 32 -7.27 1.35 17.35
C LEU A 32 -5.75 1.58 17.38
N GLY A 33 -4.96 0.51 17.51
CA GLY A 33 -3.49 0.58 17.43
C GLY A 33 -3.00 0.96 16.03
N GLY A 34 -3.69 0.50 14.98
CA GLY A 34 -3.42 0.90 13.60
C GLY A 34 -3.71 2.39 13.35
N MET A 35 -4.79 2.95 13.90
CA MET A 35 -5.08 4.39 13.78
C MET A 35 -4.10 5.27 14.56
N ASN A 36 -3.61 4.82 15.72
CA ASN A 36 -2.66 5.60 16.52
C ASN A 36 -1.24 5.61 15.90
N ALA A 37 -0.90 4.64 15.06
CA ALA A 37 0.35 4.59 14.30
C ALA A 37 0.33 5.46 13.02
N MET A 38 -0.84 5.93 12.58
CA MET A 38 -0.99 6.77 11.39
C MET A 38 -0.80 8.25 11.75
N GLY A 39 0.45 8.67 11.93
CA GLY A 39 0.83 10.06 12.17
C GLY A 39 0.62 10.98 10.96
N THR A 40 0.93 12.28 11.12
CA THR A 40 0.82 13.28 10.03
C THR A 40 1.66 12.91 8.81
N GLY A 41 2.87 12.36 9.00
CA GLY A 41 3.73 11.91 7.90
C GLY A 41 3.11 10.77 7.07
N TRP A 42 2.36 9.86 7.71
CA TRP A 42 1.61 8.83 6.99
C TRP A 42 0.48 9.44 6.14
N MET A 43 -0.26 10.39 6.70
CA MET A 43 -1.32 11.11 5.97
C MET A 43 -0.78 11.89 4.77
N GLU A 44 0.35 12.57 4.94
CA GLU A 44 1.04 13.29 3.86
C GLU A 44 1.53 12.33 2.77
N ALA A 45 2.16 11.22 3.14
CA ALA A 45 2.62 10.20 2.20
C ALA A 45 1.45 9.55 1.44
N MET A 46 0.35 9.24 2.12
CA MET A 46 -0.87 8.73 1.49
C MET A 46 -1.51 9.75 0.55
N SER A 47 -1.55 11.02 0.95
CA SER A 47 -2.06 12.09 0.09
C SER A 47 -1.19 12.27 -1.16
N GLU A 48 0.13 12.20 -1.03
CA GLU A 48 1.04 12.30 -2.17
C GLU A 48 0.86 11.11 -3.12
N MET A 49 0.80 9.89 -2.58
CA MET A 49 0.53 8.68 -3.36
C MET A 49 -0.80 8.77 -4.10
N GLY A 50 -1.85 9.30 -3.45
CA GLY A 50 -3.15 9.52 -4.09
C GLY A 50 -3.10 10.57 -5.21
N ARG A 51 -2.37 11.66 -5.02
CA ARG A 51 -2.17 12.71 -6.05
C ARG A 51 -1.49 12.12 -7.29
N GLU A 52 -0.43 11.37 -7.09
CA GLU A 52 0.36 10.79 -8.18
C GLU A 52 -0.45 9.78 -8.98
N TRP A 53 -1.19 8.90 -8.30
CA TRP A 53 -2.10 7.98 -8.97
C TRP A 53 -3.15 8.70 -9.82
N LEU A 54 -3.78 9.76 -9.30
CA LEU A 54 -4.77 10.55 -10.05
C LEU A 54 -4.14 11.24 -11.26
N GLN A 55 -2.93 11.78 -11.10
CA GLN A 55 -2.21 12.41 -12.20
C GLN A 55 -1.88 11.40 -13.30
N PHE A 56 -1.35 10.23 -12.94
CA PHE A 56 -1.07 9.16 -13.90
C PHE A 56 -2.31 8.75 -14.69
N VAL A 57 -3.45 8.52 -14.01
CA VAL A 57 -4.71 8.15 -14.68
C VAL A 57 -5.17 9.25 -15.63
N SER A 58 -5.11 10.51 -15.21
CA SER A 58 -5.48 11.66 -16.06
C SER A 58 -4.62 11.75 -17.32
N GLU A 59 -3.30 11.61 -17.18
CA GLU A 59 -2.36 11.64 -18.31
C GLU A 59 -2.60 10.45 -19.26
N ARG A 60 -2.83 9.25 -18.73
CA ARG A 60 -3.10 8.06 -19.53
C ARG A 60 -4.38 8.19 -20.36
N VAL A 61 -5.45 8.72 -19.77
CA VAL A 61 -6.72 9.00 -20.46
C VAL A 61 -6.51 10.03 -21.57
N ALA A 62 -5.77 11.11 -21.31
CA ALA A 62 -5.45 12.10 -22.33
C ALA A 62 -4.70 11.47 -23.52
N ARG A 63 -3.73 10.59 -23.25
CA ARG A 63 -3.01 9.85 -24.30
C ARG A 63 -3.92 8.89 -25.07
N ASP A 64 -4.87 8.21 -24.41
CA ASP A 64 -5.84 7.34 -25.08
C ASP A 64 -6.73 8.11 -26.06
N VAL A 65 -7.21 9.29 -25.66
CA VAL A 65 -8.01 10.16 -26.53
C VAL A 65 -7.16 10.62 -27.72
N ALA A 66 -5.91 11.04 -27.49
CA ALA A 66 -5.00 11.45 -28.56
C ALA A 66 -4.70 10.29 -29.53
N PHE A 67 -4.54 9.07 -29.04
CA PHE A 67 -4.37 7.88 -29.86
C PHE A 67 -5.59 7.63 -30.76
N GLN A 68 -6.81 7.67 -30.18
CA GLN A 68 -8.04 7.51 -30.94
C GLN A 68 -8.20 8.59 -32.03
N GLN A 69 -7.90 9.85 -31.70
CA GLN A 69 -7.92 10.94 -32.68
C GLN A 69 -6.94 10.73 -33.83
N GLN A 70 -5.74 10.26 -33.54
CA GLN A 70 -4.73 9.94 -34.56
C GLN A 70 -5.17 8.77 -35.43
N MET A 71 -5.72 7.72 -34.83
CA MET A 71 -6.25 6.56 -35.55
C MET A 71 -7.37 6.94 -36.52
N LEU A 72 -8.27 7.85 -36.13
CA LEU A 72 -9.34 8.36 -37.01
C LEU A 72 -8.82 9.21 -38.17
N GLN A 73 -7.63 9.79 -38.04
CA GLN A 73 -7.00 10.62 -39.07
C GLN A 73 -6.02 9.83 -39.96
N ALA A 74 -5.72 8.57 -39.60
CA ALA A 74 -4.82 7.71 -40.35
C ALA A 74 -5.37 7.46 -41.77
N LYS A 75 -4.52 7.63 -42.79
CA LYS A 75 -4.91 7.50 -44.20
C LYS A 75 -4.40 6.22 -44.84
N SER A 76 -3.53 5.50 -44.12
CA SER A 76 -2.90 4.28 -44.61
C SER A 76 -2.67 3.26 -43.48
N PRO A 77 -2.54 1.96 -43.83
CA PRO A 77 -2.11 0.94 -42.87
C PRO A 77 -0.75 1.24 -42.23
N GLN A 78 0.15 1.92 -42.94
CA GLN A 78 1.45 2.33 -42.43
C GLN A 78 1.32 3.39 -41.33
N ASP A 79 0.41 4.36 -41.49
CA ASP A 79 0.11 5.34 -40.44
C ASP A 79 -0.40 4.63 -39.18
N VAL A 80 -1.31 3.66 -39.34
CA VAL A 80 -1.85 2.87 -38.23
C VAL A 80 -0.75 2.12 -37.48
N GLN A 81 0.15 1.43 -38.21
CA GLN A 81 1.27 0.70 -37.60
C GLN A 81 2.20 1.63 -36.81
N LYS A 82 2.47 2.82 -37.35
CA LYS A 82 3.29 3.83 -36.68
C LYS A 82 2.62 4.33 -35.40
N ILE A 83 1.35 4.75 -35.49
CA ILE A 83 0.59 5.27 -34.35
C ILE A 83 0.49 4.21 -33.23
N GLN A 84 0.24 2.95 -33.57
CA GLN A 84 0.20 1.85 -32.59
C GLN A 84 1.56 1.61 -31.93
N SER A 85 2.65 1.62 -32.71
CA SER A 85 4.00 1.41 -32.17
C SER A 85 4.39 2.53 -31.20
N GLU A 86 4.14 3.79 -31.57
CA GLU A 86 4.42 4.95 -30.73
C GLU A 86 3.59 4.91 -29.43
N PHE A 87 2.30 4.53 -29.54
CA PHE A 87 1.43 4.40 -28.38
C PHE A 87 1.88 3.31 -27.41
N LEU A 88 2.24 2.12 -27.91
CA LEU A 88 2.72 1.02 -27.08
C LEU A 88 4.05 1.36 -26.40
N GLN A 89 4.98 1.98 -27.13
CA GLN A 89 6.24 2.43 -26.56
C GLN A 89 6.00 3.43 -25.42
N ALA A 90 5.17 4.45 -25.66
CA ALA A 90 4.83 5.44 -24.64
C ALA A 90 4.15 4.79 -23.42
N ALA A 91 3.25 3.83 -23.63
CA ALA A 91 2.59 3.13 -22.53
C ALA A 91 3.61 2.36 -21.67
N VAL A 92 4.56 1.63 -22.28
CA VAL A 92 5.61 0.92 -21.55
C VAL A 92 6.46 1.88 -20.73
N GLU A 93 6.87 3.02 -21.32
CA GLU A 93 7.65 4.04 -20.63
C GLU A 93 6.88 4.65 -19.45
N ASP A 94 5.62 5.04 -19.66
CA ASP A 94 4.76 5.62 -18.63
C ASP A 94 4.54 4.65 -17.46
N TYR A 95 4.18 3.39 -17.73
CA TYR A 95 3.97 2.39 -16.67
C TYR A 95 5.25 2.06 -15.90
N THR A 96 6.40 2.00 -16.58
CA THR A 96 7.69 1.74 -15.93
C THR A 96 8.05 2.88 -14.98
N LYS A 97 7.91 4.12 -15.45
CA LYS A 97 8.15 5.32 -14.65
C LYS A 97 7.22 5.40 -13.45
N GLU A 98 5.92 5.20 -13.68
CA GLU A 98 4.92 5.30 -12.60
C GLU A 98 5.11 4.20 -11.56
N THR A 99 5.42 2.97 -11.98
CA THR A 99 5.70 1.88 -11.05
C THR A 99 6.89 2.22 -10.15
N GLY A 100 7.97 2.78 -10.71
CA GLY A 100 9.12 3.22 -9.91
C GLY A 100 8.72 4.26 -8.86
N LYS A 101 7.95 5.27 -9.28
CA LYS A 101 7.46 6.34 -8.39
C LYS A 101 6.54 5.81 -7.29
N MET A 102 5.63 4.90 -7.63
CA MET A 102 4.72 4.27 -6.66
C MET A 102 5.47 3.39 -5.66
N VAL A 103 6.53 2.70 -6.07
CA VAL A 103 7.40 1.97 -5.14
C VAL A 103 8.05 2.94 -4.16
N GLU A 104 8.60 4.07 -4.62
CA GLU A 104 9.19 5.09 -3.74
C GLU A 104 8.17 5.67 -2.75
N LEU A 105 6.96 6.00 -3.21
CA LEU A 105 5.89 6.53 -2.36
C LEU A 105 5.37 5.49 -1.36
N SER A 106 5.25 4.23 -1.77
CA SER A 106 4.82 3.15 -0.87
C SER A 106 5.79 2.95 0.29
N ARG A 107 7.10 3.13 0.08
CA ARG A 107 8.09 3.05 1.16
C ARG A 107 7.85 4.13 2.22
N LYS A 108 7.47 5.34 1.82
CA LYS A 108 7.14 6.43 2.75
C LYS A 108 5.87 6.14 3.55
N VAL A 109 4.91 5.42 2.95
CA VAL A 109 3.68 5.00 3.62
C VAL A 109 3.93 3.87 4.62
N PHE A 110 4.76 2.88 4.28
CA PHE A 110 4.96 1.66 5.08
C PHE A 110 6.19 1.69 6.00
N ALA A 111 7.11 2.63 5.83
CA ALA A 111 8.28 2.84 6.68
C ALA A 111 8.54 4.34 6.91
N PRO A 112 7.65 5.06 7.62
CA PRO A 112 7.75 6.51 7.79
C PRO A 112 8.95 6.98 8.66
N ASP A 113 9.57 6.09 9.46
CA ASP A 113 10.50 6.46 10.55
C ASP A 113 12.02 6.23 10.27
N GLU A 114 12.44 5.79 9.08
CA GLU A 114 13.88 5.56 8.82
C GLU A 114 14.71 6.85 8.59
N ASP A 115 14.08 8.02 8.52
CA ASP A 115 14.77 9.29 8.24
C ASP A 115 14.86 10.25 9.45
N SER A 116 14.44 9.82 10.65
CA SER A 116 14.34 10.70 11.83
C SER A 116 15.11 10.23 13.07
N GLY A 117 16.21 9.48 12.94
CA GLY A 117 16.82 8.85 14.13
C GLY A 117 18.27 8.41 14.08
N SER A 118 19.18 9.08 13.38
CA SER A 118 20.63 8.85 13.55
C SER A 118 21.36 10.16 13.84
N GLY A 119 21.20 10.69 15.05
CA GLY A 119 21.82 11.96 15.41
C GLY A 119 21.76 12.32 16.87
N GLU A 120 21.96 11.39 17.80
CA GLU A 120 22.34 11.75 19.18
C GLU A 120 23.27 10.69 19.78
N GLU A 121 24.56 11.03 19.87
CA GLU A 121 25.54 10.26 20.64
C GLU A 121 25.21 10.33 22.14
N PRO A 122 25.39 9.24 22.90
CA PRO A 122 25.15 9.26 24.34
C PRO A 122 26.28 10.02 25.03
N LYS A 123 25.97 11.17 25.64
CA LYS A 123 26.84 11.77 26.64
C LYS A 123 26.82 10.92 27.91
N THR A 124 27.86 10.10 28.07
CA THR A 124 28.19 9.46 29.36
C THR A 124 28.57 10.54 30.36
N GLY A 125 27.79 10.63 31.44
CA GLY A 125 28.16 11.36 32.66
C GLY A 125 29.10 10.57 33.56
#